data_AF-A0A183JTU7-F1
#
_entry.id   AF-A0A183JTU7-F1
#
_cell.length_a   1.000
_cell.length_b   1.000
_cell.length_c   1.000
_cell.angle_alpha   90.00
_cell.angle_beta   90.00
_cell.angle_gamma   90.00
#
_symmetry.space_group_name_H-M   'P 1'
#
loop_
_entity.id
_entity.type
_entity.pdbx_description
1 polymer ?
#
loop_
_entity_poly.entity_id
_entity_poly.type
_entity_poly.pdbx_seq_one_letter_code
_entity_poly.pdbx_strand_id
1 'polypeptide(L)'
;MPHVTNCYLRIKLLLLLRVWFAQIEALFMARGIRSQASKYAYVVGALPIEIAAEVGDLIDHVPEPEPYDKMKAAVIQRTSVSDEKRLLQLLMSCDLGDKRPSQLLRHMKQLAGPYS
;
A
#
# COMPACT_ATOMS: atom_id res chain seq x y z
N MET A 1 -12.14 -12.93 -16.64
CA MET A 1 -11.27 -11.81 -17.06
C MET A 1 -10.51 -11.29 -15.84
N PRO A 2 -9.34 -11.86 -15.48
CA PRO A 2 -8.67 -11.67 -14.18
C PRO A 2 -7.96 -10.31 -13.99
N HIS A 3 -7.77 -9.53 -15.05
CA HIS A 3 -6.95 -8.30 -15.01
C HIS A 3 -7.69 -7.07 -14.45
N VAL A 4 -9.02 -6.98 -14.60
CA VAL A 4 -9.84 -5.89 -13.99
C VAL A 4 -9.97 -6.08 -12.48
N THR A 5 -10.03 -7.34 -12.04
CA THR A 5 -10.10 -7.72 -10.62
C THR A 5 -8.85 -7.24 -9.87
N ASN A 6 -7.67 -7.28 -10.50
CA ASN A 6 -6.39 -6.92 -9.88
C ASN A 6 -6.28 -5.42 -9.53
N CYS A 7 -6.70 -4.50 -10.43
CA CYS A 7 -6.74 -3.06 -10.11
C CYS A 7 -7.76 -2.72 -9.03
N TYR A 8 -8.92 -3.37 -9.05
CA TYR A 8 -9.96 -3.16 -8.04
C TYR A 8 -9.53 -3.68 -6.66
N LEU A 9 -8.89 -4.85 -6.61
CA LEU A 9 -8.27 -5.43 -5.41
C LEU A 9 -7.17 -4.52 -4.84
N ARG A 10 -6.48 -3.74 -5.68
CA ARG A 10 -5.37 -2.85 -5.27
C ARG A 10 -5.78 -1.48 -4.79
N ILE A 11 -6.74 -0.83 -5.46
CA ILE A 11 -7.40 0.37 -4.92
C ILE A 11 -8.02 -0.01 -3.57
N LYS A 12 -8.64 -1.19 -3.48
CA LYS A 12 -9.13 -1.75 -2.23
C LYS A 12 -7.99 -1.95 -1.22
N LEU A 13 -6.84 -2.51 -1.59
CA LEU A 13 -5.70 -2.73 -0.66
C LEU A 13 -5.12 -1.41 -0.10
N LEU A 14 -4.95 -0.37 -0.93
CA LEU A 14 -4.48 0.95 -0.48
C LEU A 14 -5.49 1.67 0.41
N LEU A 15 -6.77 1.61 0.06
CA LEU A 15 -7.85 2.10 0.93
C LEU A 15 -7.89 1.31 2.24
N LEU A 16 -7.65 0.00 2.20
CA LEU A 16 -7.62 -0.86 3.38
C LEU A 16 -6.46 -0.51 4.31
N LEU A 17 -5.25 -0.24 3.82
CA LEU A 17 -4.13 0.19 4.67
C LEU A 17 -4.43 1.53 5.37
N ARG A 18 -4.99 2.51 4.64
CA ARG A 18 -5.37 3.81 5.23
C ARG A 18 -6.44 3.65 6.30
N VAL A 19 -7.46 2.83 6.04
CA VAL A 19 -8.52 2.53 7.01
C VAL A 19 -7.98 1.75 8.21
N TRP A 20 -7.10 0.78 7.97
CA TRP A 20 -6.46 0.00 9.03
C TRP A 20 -5.63 0.87 9.97
N PHE A 21 -4.83 1.81 9.43
CA PHE A 21 -4.12 2.77 10.27
C PHE A 21 -5.07 3.66 11.07
N ALA A 22 -6.19 4.12 10.50
CA ALA A 22 -7.17 4.88 11.25
C ALA A 22 -7.79 4.05 12.40
N GLN A 23 -8.07 2.77 12.16
CA GLN A 23 -8.58 1.85 13.19
C GLN A 23 -7.58 1.63 14.31
N ILE A 24 -6.31 1.38 14.00
CA ILE A 24 -5.29 1.17 15.03
C ILE A 24 -4.98 2.45 15.81
N GLU A 25 -5.06 3.62 15.16
CA GLU A 25 -4.93 4.93 15.83
C GLU A 25 -6.07 5.19 16.82
N ALA A 26 -7.30 4.81 16.47
CA ALA A 26 -8.41 4.87 17.39
C ALA A 26 -8.20 3.93 18.60
N LEU A 27 -7.64 2.73 18.37
CA LEU A 27 -7.29 1.80 19.46
C LEU A 27 -6.18 2.37 20.36
N PHE A 28 -5.15 2.99 19.78
CA PHE A 28 -4.10 3.66 20.54
C PHE A 28 -4.68 4.76 21.41
N MET A 29 -5.58 5.59 20.85
CA MET A 29 -6.26 6.65 21.59
C MET A 29 -7.08 6.08 22.75
N ALA A 30 -7.91 5.07 22.49
CA ALA A 30 -8.75 4.43 23.51
C ALA A 30 -7.94 3.79 24.65
N ARG A 31 -6.74 3.27 24.34
CA ARG A 31 -5.83 2.64 25.31
C ARG A 31 -4.79 3.59 25.91
N GLY A 32 -4.83 4.87 25.57
CA GLY A 32 -3.88 5.87 26.08
C GLY A 32 -2.44 5.70 25.57
N ILE A 33 -2.23 4.99 24.45
CA ILE A 33 -0.92 4.77 23.84
C ILE A 33 -0.55 6.03 23.03
N ARG A 34 0.38 6.83 23.57
CA ARG A 34 0.75 8.13 22.99
C ARG A 34 2.16 8.16 22.38
N SER A 35 3.10 7.39 22.92
CA SER A 35 4.50 7.44 22.48
C SER A 35 4.67 6.88 21.07
N GLN A 36 5.49 7.56 20.27
CA GLN A 36 5.87 7.11 18.93
C GLN A 36 6.50 5.71 18.96
N ALA A 37 7.38 5.45 19.93
CA ALA A 37 8.04 4.16 20.10
C ALA A 37 7.04 3.02 20.37
N SER A 38 6.05 3.22 21.26
CA SER A 38 5.05 2.18 21.52
C SER A 38 4.17 1.93 20.30
N LYS A 39 3.68 3.00 19.66
CA LYS A 39 2.87 2.86 18.43
C LYS A 39 3.63 2.12 17.33
N TYR A 40 4.92 2.44 17.15
CA TYR A 40 5.80 1.76 16.21
C TYR A 40 5.89 0.26 16.51
N ALA A 41 6.20 -0.12 17.75
CA ALA A 41 6.32 -1.52 18.15
C ALA A 41 5.02 -2.31 17.90
N TYR A 42 3.85 -1.70 18.19
CA TYR A 42 2.55 -2.31 17.88
C TYR A 42 2.35 -2.52 16.38
N VAL A 43 2.68 -1.54 15.55
CA VAL A 43 2.55 -1.67 14.09
C VAL A 43 3.47 -2.75 13.56
N VAL A 44 4.76 -2.73 13.92
CA VAL A 44 5.74 -3.74 13.48
C VAL A 44 5.26 -5.16 13.82
N GLY A 45 4.76 -5.37 15.03
CA GLY A 45 4.23 -6.68 15.44
C GLY A 45 2.91 -7.09 14.78
N ALA A 46 2.17 -6.15 14.19
CA ALA A 46 0.88 -6.39 13.55
C ALA A 46 0.94 -6.44 12.02
N LEU A 47 2.06 -6.03 11.40
CA LEU A 47 2.21 -6.04 9.95
C LEU A 47 2.29 -7.47 9.40
N PRO A 48 1.52 -7.80 8.34
CA PRO A 48 1.74 -9.03 7.59
C PRO A 48 3.15 -9.07 7.00
N ILE A 49 3.74 -10.26 6.91
CA ILE A 49 5.13 -10.45 6.44
C ILE A 49 5.38 -9.83 5.05
N GLU A 50 4.37 -9.89 4.16
CA GLU A 50 4.44 -9.34 2.81
C GLU A 50 4.60 -7.80 2.83
N ILE A 51 3.94 -7.13 3.77
CA ILE A 51 4.02 -5.67 3.93
C ILE A 51 5.28 -5.29 4.71
N ALA A 52 5.65 -6.07 5.73
CA ALA A 52 6.88 -5.87 6.48
C ALA A 52 8.13 -5.93 5.58
N ALA A 53 8.12 -6.82 4.57
CA ALA A 53 9.21 -6.93 3.60
C ALA A 53 9.43 -5.63 2.79
N GLU A 54 8.38 -4.86 2.51
CA GLU A 54 8.48 -3.58 1.77
C GLU A 54 9.10 -2.44 2.60
N VAL A 55 9.15 -2.60 3.92
CA VAL A 55 9.69 -1.62 4.89
C VAL A 55 10.74 -2.22 5.82
N GLY A 56 11.42 -3.30 5.39
CA GLY A 56 12.37 -4.04 6.21
C GLY A 56 13.54 -3.19 6.72
N ASP A 57 14.02 -2.25 5.92
CA ASP A 57 15.03 -1.26 6.31
C ASP A 57 14.62 -0.42 7.54
N LEU A 58 13.33 -0.10 7.68
CA LEU A 58 12.79 0.66 8.81
C LEU A 58 12.51 -0.23 10.04
N ILE A 59 12.54 -1.55 9.87
CA ILE A 59 12.47 -2.53 10.97
C ILE A 59 13.89 -2.77 11.50
N ASP A 60 14.85 -2.98 10.60
CA ASP A 60 16.26 -3.17 10.95
C ASP A 60 16.87 -1.91 11.57
N HIS A 61 16.47 -0.74 11.07
CA HIS A 61 16.94 0.56 11.56
C HIS A 61 15.74 1.45 11.91
N VAL A 62 15.42 1.49 13.20
CA VAL A 62 14.30 2.27 13.72
C VAL A 62 14.50 3.76 13.37
N PRO A 63 13.57 4.39 12.64
CA PRO A 63 13.78 5.74 12.14
C PRO A 63 13.51 6.81 13.23
N GLU A 64 14.39 7.81 13.33
CA GLU A 64 14.28 8.94 14.25
C GLU A 64 14.32 10.30 13.54
N PRO A 65 13.64 11.36 14.05
CA PRO A 65 12.58 11.30 15.08
C PRO A 65 11.29 10.69 14.50
N GLU A 66 10.35 10.32 15.39
CA GLU A 66 8.98 9.86 15.06
C GLU A 66 8.89 8.52 14.30
N PRO A 67 9.29 7.41 14.93
CA PRO A 67 9.33 6.10 14.28
C PRO A 67 7.98 5.61 13.73
N TYR A 68 6.87 5.90 14.41
CA TYR A 68 5.56 5.45 13.97
C TYR A 68 5.08 6.21 12.74
N ASP A 69 5.20 7.54 12.73
CA ASP A 69 4.74 8.35 11.60
C ASP A 69 5.54 8.06 10.33
N LYS A 70 6.86 7.87 10.46
CA LYS A 70 7.73 7.44 9.36
C LYS A 70 7.39 6.05 8.86
N MET A 71 7.14 5.10 9.76
CA MET A 71 6.71 3.74 9.39
C MET A 71 5.37 3.75 8.66
N LYS A 72 4.36 4.47 9.18
CA LYS A 72 3.04 4.61 8.56
C LYS A 72 3.14 5.18 7.15
N ALA A 73 3.88 6.27 6.98
CA ALA A 73 4.07 6.90 5.67
C ALA A 73 4.75 5.93 4.68
N ALA A 74 5.81 5.25 5.10
CA ALA A 74 6.53 4.31 4.26
C ALA A 74 5.68 3.10 3.86
N VAL A 75 4.93 2.50 4.79
CA VAL A 75 4.03 1.38 4.47
C VAL A 75 3.01 1.78 3.40
N ILE A 76 2.37 2.94 3.54
CA ILE A 76 1.39 3.42 2.57
C ILE A 76 2.05 3.69 1.21
N GLN A 77 3.17 4.40 1.19
CA GLN A 77 3.84 4.79 -0.05
C GLN A 77 4.46 3.61 -0.78
N ARG A 78 5.25 2.79 -0.08
CA ARG A 78 6.03 1.72 -0.72
C ARG A 78 5.15 0.56 -1.16
N THR A 79 4.11 0.22 -0.41
CA THR A 79 3.12 -0.77 -0.87
C THR A 79 2.45 -0.27 -2.16
N SER A 80 2.10 1.03 -2.24
CA SER A 80 1.55 1.62 -3.46
C SER A 80 2.50 1.50 -4.66
N VAL A 81 3.79 1.81 -4.47
CA VAL A 81 4.80 1.80 -5.54
C VAL A 81 5.18 0.38 -5.96
N SER A 82 5.36 -0.54 -5.01
CA SER A 82 5.63 -1.96 -5.28
C SER A 82 4.48 -2.55 -6.08
N ASP A 83 3.25 -2.19 -5.73
CA ASP A 83 2.08 -2.59 -6.51
C ASP A 83 2.08 -2.02 -7.93
N GLU A 84 2.31 -0.73 -8.11
CA GLU A 84 2.38 -0.15 -9.45
C GLU A 84 3.45 -0.83 -10.32
N LYS A 85 4.64 -1.09 -9.78
CA LYS A 85 5.71 -1.81 -10.48
C LYS A 85 5.31 -3.22 -10.87
N ARG A 86 4.71 -3.99 -9.96
CA ARG A 86 4.23 -5.34 -10.24
C ARG A 86 3.09 -5.33 -11.27
N LEU A 87 2.25 -4.30 -11.31
CA LEU A 87 1.27 -4.10 -12.40
C LEU A 87 1.96 -3.92 -13.74
N LEU A 88 2.91 -2.98 -13.81
CA LEU A 88 3.61 -2.65 -15.05
C LEU A 88 4.40 -3.86 -15.57
N GLN A 89 5.08 -4.61 -14.70
CA GLN A 89 5.76 -5.84 -15.08
C GLN A 89 4.79 -6.89 -15.63
N LEU A 90 3.64 -7.10 -14.98
CA LEU A 90 2.61 -8.01 -15.50
C LEU A 90 2.11 -7.57 -16.88
N LEU A 91 1.85 -6.27 -17.06
CA LEU A 91 1.43 -5.70 -18.35
C LEU A 91 2.51 -5.83 -19.44
N MET A 92 3.78 -5.73 -19.07
CA MET A 92 4.91 -5.91 -19.99
C MET A 92 5.20 -7.38 -20.30
N SER A 93 4.91 -8.30 -19.37
CA SER A 93 5.10 -9.75 -19.52
C SER A 93 3.90 -10.46 -20.16
N CYS A 94 2.72 -9.83 -20.15
CA CYS A 94 1.63 -10.22 -21.04
C CYS A 94 2.10 -9.93 -22.46
N ASP A 95 2.43 -10.98 -23.22
CA ASP A 95 2.67 -10.91 -24.65
C ASP A 95 1.37 -10.43 -25.31
N LEU A 96 1.22 -9.10 -25.38
CA LEU A 96 0.08 -8.41 -25.95
C LEU A 96 0.24 -8.45 -27.47
N GLY A 97 -0.01 -9.63 -28.04
CA GLY A 97 -0.22 -9.78 -29.47
C GLY A 97 -1.09 -8.61 -29.99
N ASP A 98 -0.46 -7.73 -30.74
CA ASP A 98 -0.99 -6.55 -31.42
C ASP A 98 -1.61 -5.39 -30.61
N LYS A 99 -1.62 -5.37 -29.28
CA LYS A 99 -2.22 -4.23 -28.52
C LYS A 99 -1.22 -3.46 -27.67
N ARG A 100 -0.89 -2.25 -28.13
CA ARG A 100 0.03 -1.34 -27.43
C ARG A 100 -0.45 -1.06 -26.00
N PRO A 101 0.47 -1.03 -25.01
CA PRO A 101 0.17 -0.76 -23.59
C PRO A 101 -0.65 0.52 -23.35
N SER A 102 -0.50 1.53 -24.22
CA SER A 102 -1.21 2.80 -24.15
C SER A 102 -2.72 2.69 -24.35
N GLN A 103 -3.21 1.68 -25.08
CA GLN A 103 -4.63 1.51 -25.35
C GLN A 103 -5.38 0.96 -24.12
N LEU A 104 -4.75 0.04 -23.38
CA LEU A 104 -5.33 -0.50 -22.15
C LEU A 104 -5.35 0.54 -21.03
N LEU A 105 -4.26 1.31 -20.87
CA LEU A 105 -4.18 2.44 -19.93
C LEU A 105 -5.27 3.49 -20.21
N ARG A 106 -5.51 3.81 -21.49
CA ARG A 106 -6.59 4.72 -21.89
C ARG A 106 -7.96 4.15 -21.55
N HIS A 107 -8.16 2.85 -21.74
CA HIS A 107 -9.42 2.17 -21.43
C HIS A 107 -9.68 2.09 -19.92
N MET A 108 -8.65 1.85 -19.10
CA MET A 108 -8.76 1.89 -17.64
C MET A 108 -9.07 3.30 -17.12
N LYS A 109 -8.46 4.35 -17.69
CA LYS A 109 -8.81 5.75 -17.39
C LYS A 109 -10.24 6.11 -17.79
N GLN A 110 -10.76 5.53 -18.86
CA GLN A 110 -12.16 5.73 -19.28
C GLN A 110 -13.15 4.97 -18.39
N LEU A 111 -12.79 3.77 -17.91
CA LEU A 111 -13.62 2.97 -17.01
C LEU A 111 -13.63 3.50 -15.58
N ALA A 112 -12.53 4.12 -15.13
CA ALA A 112 -12.44 4.83 -13.86
C ALA A 112 -13.05 6.25 -13.95
N GLY A 113 -14.19 6.40 -14.64
CA GLY A 113 -14.85 7.68 -14.94
C GLY A 113 -14.97 8.65 -13.76
N PRO A 114 -15.25 9.95 -14.01
CA PRO A 114 -15.11 11.03 -13.04
C PRO A 114 -16.11 10.90 -11.89
N TYR A 115 -15.74 10.11 -10.88
CA TYR A 115 -16.43 10.06 -9.60
C TYR A 115 -15.50 10.69 -8.57
N SER A 116 -15.67 12.01 -8.49
CA SER A 116 -15.78 12.83 -7.28
C SER A 116 -16.38 12.07 -6.10
#